data_AF-A0A5B7HB84-F1
#
_entry.id   AF-A0A5B7HB84-F1
#
_cell.length_a   1.000
_cell.length_b   1.000
_cell.length_c   1.000
_cell.angle_alpha   90.00
_cell.angle_beta   90.00
_cell.angle_gamma   90.00
#
_symmetry.space_group_name_H-M   'P 1'
#
loop_
_entity.id
_entity.type
_entity.pdbx_description
1 polymer ?
#
loop_
_entity_poly.entity_id
_entity_poly.type
_entity_poly.pdbx_seq_one_letter_code
_entity_poly.pdbx_strand_id
1 'polypeptide(L)'
;MFQVLSILTNTMALLRRCRVNAALTIQLFSQLFHFINMWVFNRIVVDSHPNYCTRVWGVRLKRRLARIELWAEKQGLELAADCHLARLSQAAMLLHSQKSAPDDIATISSTCFKLNSLQLRALLEKYQPTPDEPKIPQDLIDNVVAVSVVSLVSWMAGIYESFALMYYFYSVCG
;
A
#
# COMPACT_ATOMS: atom_id res chain seq x y z
N MET A 1 5.17 14.14 6.66
CA MET A 1 5.93 13.51 5.55
C MET A 1 7.43 13.68 5.71
N PHE A 2 7.94 14.92 5.77
CA PHE A 2 9.37 15.17 5.99
C PHE A 2 9.92 14.50 7.24
N GLN A 3 9.15 14.45 8.33
CA GLN A 3 9.52 13.74 9.56
C GLN A 3 9.71 12.23 9.37
N VAL A 4 8.83 11.56 8.62
CA VAL A 4 8.92 10.10 8.39
C VAL A 4 10.20 9.76 7.62
N LEU A 5 10.46 10.46 6.50
CA LEU A 5 11.67 10.23 5.72
C LEU A 5 12.95 10.59 6.49
N SER A 6 12.90 11.63 7.32
CA SER A 6 14.01 11.98 8.21
C SER A 6 14.30 10.86 9.19
N ILE A 7 13.27 10.30 9.84
CA ILE A 7 13.42 9.14 10.74
C ILE A 7 14.00 7.94 9.99
N LEU A 8 13.46 7.56 8.83
CA LEU A 8 13.98 6.43 8.04
C LEU A 8 15.45 6.64 7.66
N THR A 9 15.81 7.86 7.23
CA THR A 9 17.18 8.22 6.87
C THR A 9 18.13 8.15 8.07
N ASN A 10 17.72 8.70 9.21
CA ASN A 10 18.52 8.70 10.43
C ASN A 10 18.70 7.27 10.96
N THR A 11 17.64 6.44 10.93
CA THR A 11 17.71 5.03 11.28
C THR A 11 18.69 4.29 10.36
N MET A 12 18.61 4.48 9.04
CA MET A 12 19.54 3.85 8.10
C MET A 12 21.00 4.27 8.35
N ALA A 13 21.22 5.57 8.59
CA ALA A 13 22.54 6.09 8.93
C ALA A 13 23.10 5.48 10.23
N LEU A 14 22.26 5.30 11.25
CA LEU A 14 22.65 4.68 12.51
C LEU A 14 23.00 3.20 12.31
N LEU A 15 22.18 2.43 11.59
CA LEU A 15 22.43 1.01 11.30
C LEU A 15 23.76 0.82 10.55
N ARG A 16 24.05 1.68 9.56
CA ARG A 16 25.33 1.67 8.83
C ARG A 16 26.51 2.00 9.74
N ARG A 17 26.38 3.01 10.61
CA ARG A 17 27.43 3.39 11.58
C ARG A 17 27.72 2.26 12.56
N CYS A 18 26.68 1.59 13.03
CA CYS A 18 26.78 0.44 13.92
C CYS A 18 27.19 -0.86 13.20
N ARG A 19 27.40 -0.83 11.87
CA ARG A 19 27.74 -1.99 11.03
C ARG A 19 26.75 -3.16 11.21
N VAL A 20 25.48 -2.85 11.39
CA VAL A 20 24.43 -3.86 11.54
C VAL A 20 24.37 -4.70 10.26
N ASN A 21 24.17 -6.01 10.43
CA ASN A 21 24.04 -6.95 9.31
C ASN A 21 22.97 -6.45 8.31
N ALA A 22 23.30 -6.49 7.01
CA ALA A 22 22.40 -6.06 5.94
C ALA A 22 21.05 -6.80 5.98
N ALA A 23 21.05 -8.10 6.30
CA ALA A 23 19.82 -8.89 6.43
C ALA A 23 18.93 -8.37 7.57
N LEU A 24 19.51 -8.03 8.72
CA LEU A 24 18.76 -7.44 9.84
C LEU A 24 18.25 -6.04 9.51
N THR A 25 19.03 -5.27 8.76
CA THR A 25 18.62 -3.95 8.27
C THR A 25 17.41 -4.06 7.34
N ILE A 26 17.46 -4.98 6.37
CA ILE A 26 16.35 -5.25 5.45
C ILE A 26 15.12 -5.70 6.22
N GLN A 27 15.26 -6.67 7.14
CA GLN A 27 14.14 -7.15 7.96
C GLN A 27 13.49 -6.02 8.77
N LEU A 28 14.30 -5.16 9.40
CA LEU A 28 13.79 -4.02 10.15
C LEU A 28 13.00 -3.06 9.24
N PHE A 29 13.53 -2.70 8.07
CA PHE A 29 12.81 -1.82 7.14
C PHE A 29 11.56 -2.47 6.55
N SER A 30 11.58 -3.78 6.27
CA SER A 30 10.39 -4.55 5.90
C SER A 30 9.28 -4.42 6.96
N GLN A 31 9.63 -4.58 8.24
CA GLN A 31 8.67 -4.40 9.34
C GLN A 31 8.17 -2.97 9.44
N LEU A 32 9.05 -1.97 9.26
CA LEU A 32 8.66 -0.56 9.27
C LEU A 32 7.70 -0.23 8.11
N PHE A 33 7.97 -0.70 6.89
CA PHE A 33 7.09 -0.51 5.75
C PHE A 33 5.74 -1.19 5.96
N HIS A 34 5.75 -2.43 6.47
CA HIS A 34 4.52 -3.14 6.80
C HIS A 34 3.70 -2.40 7.86
N PHE A 35 4.35 -1.90 8.91
CA PHE A 35 3.71 -1.10 9.95
C PHE A 35 3.11 0.19 9.39
N ILE A 36 3.86 0.94 8.57
CA ILE A 36 3.35 2.15 7.89
C ILE A 36 2.12 1.79 7.04
N ASN A 37 2.21 0.73 6.25
CA ASN A 37 1.12 0.26 5.40
C ASN A 37 -0.14 -0.03 6.22
N MET A 38 -0.03 -0.85 7.27
CA MET A 38 -1.19 -1.21 8.11
C MET A 38 -1.75 -0.02 8.88
N TRP A 39 -0.89 0.79 9.50
CA TRP A 39 -1.34 1.91 10.32
C TRP A 39 -2.04 2.98 9.48
N VAL A 40 -1.46 3.37 8.33
CA VAL A 40 -2.07 4.39 7.46
C VAL A 40 -3.34 3.83 6.82
N PHE A 41 -3.33 2.58 6.35
CA PHE A 41 -4.50 1.95 5.74
C PHE A 41 -5.67 1.88 6.72
N ASN A 42 -5.42 1.40 7.95
CA ASN A 42 -6.44 1.33 8.99
C ASN A 42 -6.95 2.72 9.34
N ARG A 43 -6.09 3.74 9.36
CA ARG A 43 -6.52 5.12 9.59
C ARG A 43 -7.43 5.65 8.50
N ILE A 44 -7.23 5.27 7.25
CA ILE A 44 -8.10 5.67 6.13
C ILE A 44 -9.45 4.94 6.21
N VAL A 45 -9.44 3.65 6.52
CA VAL A 45 -10.63 2.80 6.47
C VAL A 45 -11.47 2.86 7.73
N VAL A 46 -10.87 3.00 8.92
CA VAL A 46 -11.56 2.93 10.21
C VAL A 46 -11.97 4.32 10.70
N ASP A 47 -11.06 5.29 10.71
CA ASP A 47 -11.40 6.65 11.18
C ASP A 47 -12.41 7.29 10.23
N SER A 48 -13.51 7.80 10.79
CA SER A 48 -14.53 8.52 10.03
C SER A 48 -14.28 10.03 9.99
N HIS A 49 -13.41 10.55 10.88
CA HIS A 49 -13.15 11.98 11.01
C HIS A 49 -11.67 12.30 11.27
N PRO A 50 -11.02 13.11 10.40
CA PRO A 50 -11.50 13.56 9.09
C PRO A 50 -11.57 12.41 8.08
N ASN A 51 -12.48 12.47 7.10
CA ASN A 51 -12.56 11.48 6.04
C ASN A 51 -11.38 11.62 5.06
N TYR A 52 -10.63 10.54 4.87
CA TYR A 52 -9.50 10.48 3.95
C TYR A 52 -9.84 9.83 2.60
N CYS A 53 -11.04 9.28 2.43
CA CYS A 53 -11.50 8.64 1.20
C CYS A 53 -11.98 9.71 0.20
N THR A 54 -11.05 10.47 -0.38
CA THR A 54 -11.32 11.46 -1.43
C THR A 54 -10.23 11.39 -2.49
N ARG A 55 -10.49 11.87 -3.71
CA ARG A 55 -9.44 11.96 -4.75
C ARG A 55 -8.25 12.78 -4.33
N VAL A 56 -8.49 13.91 -3.67
CA VAL A 56 -7.44 14.82 -3.18
C VAL A 56 -6.49 14.07 -2.24
N TRP A 57 -7.03 13.29 -1.32
CA TRP A 57 -6.22 12.45 -0.43
C TRP A 57 -5.57 11.28 -1.15
N GLY A 58 -6.22 10.66 -2.14
CA GLY A 58 -5.61 9.67 -3.03
C GLY A 58 -4.35 10.20 -3.72
N VAL A 59 -4.43 11.39 -4.33
CA VAL A 59 -3.29 12.07 -4.96
C VAL A 59 -2.19 12.38 -3.94
N ARG A 60 -2.56 12.90 -2.76
CA ARG A 60 -1.59 13.22 -1.69
C ARG A 60 -0.89 11.97 -1.18
N LEU A 61 -1.63 10.88 -0.98
CA LEU A 61 -1.10 9.61 -0.50
C LEU A 61 -0.16 8.99 -1.54
N LYS A 62 -0.56 8.94 -2.80
CA LYS A 62 0.28 8.47 -3.92
C LYS A 62 1.61 9.23 -3.99
N ARG A 63 1.57 10.56 -3.93
CA ARG A 63 2.81 11.38 -3.92
C ARG A 63 3.68 11.15 -2.70
N ARG A 64 3.10 10.81 -1.54
CA ARG A 64 3.85 10.51 -0.32
C ARG A 64 4.53 9.15 -0.45
N LEU A 65 3.80 8.12 -0.86
CA LEU A 65 4.34 6.78 -1.11
C LEU A 65 5.50 6.81 -2.09
N ALA A 66 5.36 7.52 -3.22
CA ALA A 66 6.43 7.68 -4.20
C ALA A 66 7.73 8.25 -3.62
N ARG A 67 7.66 9.10 -2.58
CA ARG A 67 8.88 9.60 -1.91
C ARG A 67 9.51 8.57 -0.99
N ILE A 68 8.72 7.67 -0.39
CA ILE A 68 9.22 6.55 0.41
C ILE A 68 9.84 5.50 -0.51
N GLU A 69 9.16 5.16 -1.61
CA GLU A 69 9.64 4.23 -2.64
C GLU A 69 10.97 4.72 -3.23
N LEU A 70 11.03 5.99 -3.69
CA LEU A 70 12.28 6.58 -4.20
C LEU A 70 13.39 6.65 -3.14
N TRP A 71 13.03 6.84 -1.88
CA TRP A 71 14.02 6.80 -0.80
C TRP A 71 14.54 5.37 -0.59
N ALA A 72 13.65 4.38 -0.61
CA ALA A 72 13.98 2.96 -0.42
C ALA A 72 14.86 2.44 -1.55
N GLU A 73 14.56 2.80 -2.80
CA GLU A 73 15.38 2.51 -3.99
C GLU A 73 16.82 3.02 -3.79
N LYS A 74 17.00 4.26 -3.34
CA LYS A 74 18.33 4.83 -3.05
C LYS A 74 19.07 4.11 -1.91
N GLN A 75 18.37 3.32 -1.11
CA GLN A 75 18.96 2.51 -0.03
C GLN A 75 19.12 1.03 -0.39
N GLY A 76 18.67 0.58 -1.57
CA GLY A 76 18.63 -0.84 -1.95
C GLY A 76 17.51 -1.63 -1.25
N LEU A 77 16.39 -0.98 -0.96
CA LEU A 77 15.23 -1.52 -0.23
C LEU A 77 13.94 -1.50 -1.07
N GLU A 78 14.04 -1.30 -2.39
CA GLU A 78 12.92 -1.18 -3.33
C GLU A 78 11.99 -2.39 -3.26
N LEU A 79 12.51 -3.61 -3.27
CA LEU A 79 11.71 -4.84 -3.22
C LEU A 79 10.89 -4.95 -1.93
N ALA A 80 11.50 -4.55 -0.79
CA ALA A 80 10.80 -4.54 0.49
C ALA A 80 9.71 -3.45 0.53
N ALA A 81 10.00 -2.27 -0.02
CA ALA A 81 9.03 -1.18 -0.10
C ALA A 81 7.84 -1.58 -0.99
N ASP A 82 8.09 -2.07 -2.20
CA ASP A 82 7.07 -2.49 -3.17
C ASP A 82 6.17 -3.57 -2.58
N CYS A 83 6.76 -4.60 -1.96
CA CYS A 83 6.02 -5.69 -1.35
C CYS A 83 5.16 -5.23 -0.17
N HIS A 84 5.74 -4.50 0.78
CA HIS A 84 5.07 -4.20 2.04
C HIS A 84 4.17 -2.95 1.99
N LEU A 85 4.34 -2.06 1.01
CA LEU A 85 3.47 -0.90 0.78
C LEU A 85 2.39 -1.13 -0.28
N ALA A 86 2.42 -2.27 -0.99
CA ALA A 86 1.53 -2.57 -2.11
C ALA A 86 0.04 -2.28 -1.83
N ARG A 87 -0.46 -2.69 -0.65
CA ARG A 87 -1.86 -2.47 -0.29
C ARG A 87 -2.20 -0.98 -0.23
N LEU A 88 -1.37 -0.18 0.43
CA LEU A 88 -1.55 1.25 0.55
C LEU A 88 -1.38 1.96 -0.81
N SER A 89 -0.46 1.49 -1.66
CA SER A 89 -0.31 1.97 -3.03
C SER A 89 -1.57 1.69 -3.87
N GLN A 90 -2.14 0.49 -3.76
CA GLN A 90 -3.42 0.16 -4.43
C GLN A 90 -4.60 0.98 -3.91
N ALA A 91 -4.70 1.18 -2.59
CA ALA A 91 -5.71 2.08 -2.02
C ALA A 91 -5.57 3.52 -2.54
N ALA A 92 -4.34 4.03 -2.64
CA ALA A 92 -4.08 5.36 -3.20
C ALA A 92 -4.46 5.45 -4.68
N MET A 93 -4.17 4.41 -5.47
CA MET A 93 -4.58 4.30 -6.87
C MET A 93 -6.10 4.28 -7.01
N LEU A 94 -6.78 3.45 -6.22
CA LEU A 94 -8.23 3.40 -6.17
C LEU A 94 -8.81 4.78 -5.87
N LEU A 95 -8.36 5.45 -4.80
CA LEU A 95 -8.87 6.78 -4.45
C LEU A 95 -8.63 7.81 -5.56
N HIS A 96 -7.55 7.68 -6.33
CA HIS A 96 -7.23 8.60 -7.42
C HIS A 96 -7.97 8.31 -8.74
N SER A 97 -8.31 7.05 -9.04
CA SER A 97 -8.88 6.63 -10.33
C SER A 97 -10.29 7.17 -10.56
N GLN A 98 -10.73 7.20 -11.81
CA GLN A 98 -12.14 7.37 -12.15
C GLN A 98 -12.93 6.11 -11.74
N LYS A 99 -14.21 6.29 -11.37
CA LYS A 99 -15.08 5.27 -10.77
C LYS A 99 -16.53 5.46 -11.22
N SER A 100 -16.73 5.67 -12.52
CA SER A 100 -18.00 6.12 -13.08
C SER A 100 -18.52 5.23 -14.21
N ALA A 101 -17.66 4.49 -14.88
CA ALA A 101 -18.03 3.63 -16.00
C ALA A 101 -18.02 2.15 -15.59
N PRO A 102 -18.86 1.29 -16.22
CA PRO A 102 -18.80 -0.15 -16.03
C PRO A 102 -17.43 -0.76 -16.36
N ASP A 103 -16.72 -0.18 -17.34
CA ASP A 103 -15.36 -0.59 -17.71
C ASP A 103 -14.33 -0.37 -16.58
N ASP A 104 -14.64 0.51 -15.61
CA ASP A 104 -13.79 0.73 -14.44
C ASP A 104 -13.77 -0.50 -13.52
N ILE A 105 -14.77 -1.40 -13.58
CA ILE A 105 -14.84 -2.60 -12.74
C ILE A 105 -13.63 -3.52 -12.98
N ALA A 106 -13.36 -3.86 -14.24
CA ALA A 106 -12.24 -4.73 -14.60
C ALA A 106 -10.89 -4.08 -14.24
N THR A 107 -10.79 -2.76 -14.39
CA THR A 107 -9.59 -1.98 -14.04
C THR A 107 -9.38 -1.95 -12.53
N ILE A 108 -10.43 -1.72 -11.75
CA ILE A 108 -10.38 -1.70 -10.29
C ILE A 108 -10.01 -3.10 -9.76
N SER A 109 -10.68 -4.15 -10.23
CA SER A 109 -10.42 -5.52 -9.80
C SER A 109 -9.00 -5.99 -10.15
N SER A 110 -8.49 -5.65 -11.34
CA SER A 110 -7.11 -6.00 -11.73
C SER A 110 -6.04 -5.19 -10.98
N THR A 111 -6.32 -3.91 -10.66
CA THR A 111 -5.36 -3.02 -9.98
C THR A 111 -5.34 -3.22 -8.47
N CYS A 112 -6.46 -3.62 -7.85
CA CYS A 112 -6.66 -3.65 -6.40
C CYS A 112 -6.60 -5.05 -5.77
N PHE A 113 -5.84 -5.97 -6.34
CA PHE A 113 -5.79 -7.38 -5.93
C PHE A 113 -5.22 -7.67 -4.52
N LYS A 114 -4.56 -6.70 -3.86
CA LYS A 114 -4.09 -6.79 -2.46
C LYS A 114 -5.14 -6.28 -1.45
N LEU A 115 -6.27 -5.76 -1.93
CA LEU A 115 -7.43 -5.36 -1.10
C LEU A 115 -8.46 -6.49 -1.10
N ASN A 116 -8.93 -6.88 0.08
CA ASN A 116 -10.04 -7.82 0.17
C ASN A 116 -11.40 -7.14 -0.09
N SER A 117 -12.44 -7.93 -0.29
CA SER A 117 -13.79 -7.46 -0.62
C SER A 117 -14.37 -6.47 0.42
N LEU A 118 -14.12 -6.69 1.72
CA LEU A 118 -14.57 -5.79 2.79
C LEU A 118 -13.82 -4.46 2.78
N GLN A 119 -12.51 -4.51 2.56
CA GLN A 119 -11.65 -3.33 2.49
C GLN A 119 -12.01 -2.46 1.28
N LEU A 120 -12.24 -3.09 0.13
CA LEU A 120 -12.63 -2.43 -1.09
C LEU A 120 -14.01 -1.77 -0.95
N ARG A 121 -14.98 -2.51 -0.40
CA ARG A 121 -16.31 -1.97 -0.05
C ARG A 121 -16.19 -0.75 0.87
N ALA A 122 -15.43 -0.86 1.96
CA ALA A 122 -15.29 0.23 2.92
C ALA A 122 -14.66 1.50 2.30
N LEU A 123 -13.66 1.35 1.42
CA LEU A 123 -13.06 2.48 0.72
C LEU A 123 -14.04 3.16 -0.24
N LEU A 124 -14.84 2.38 -0.98
CA LEU A 124 -15.81 2.89 -1.96
C LEU A 124 -17.03 3.52 -1.28
N GLU A 125 -17.58 2.90 -0.24
CA GLU A 125 -18.72 3.42 0.51
C GLU A 125 -18.37 4.70 1.27
N LYS A 126 -17.14 4.81 1.79
CA LYS A 126 -16.66 6.04 2.45
C LYS A 126 -16.22 7.11 1.46
N TYR A 127 -16.11 6.82 0.17
CA TYR A 127 -15.61 7.76 -0.80
C TYR A 127 -16.51 8.99 -0.90
N GLN A 128 -15.92 10.18 -0.71
CA GLN A 128 -16.60 11.46 -0.88
C GLN A 128 -16.12 12.10 -2.19
N PRO A 129 -16.98 12.10 -3.23
CA PRO A 129 -16.67 12.77 -4.49
C PRO A 129 -16.53 14.28 -4.27
N THR A 130 -15.60 14.89 -5.00
CA THR A 130 -15.56 16.36 -5.12
C THR A 130 -16.68 16.84 -6.06
N PRO A 131 -17.04 18.14 -6.07
CA PRO A 131 -18.16 18.64 -6.89
C PRO A 131 -18.02 18.41 -8.40
N ASP A 132 -16.78 18.20 -8.88
CA ASP A 132 -16.42 17.87 -10.25
C ASP A 132 -16.50 16.36 -10.57
N GLU A 133 -16.87 15.52 -9.61
CA GLU A 133 -16.92 14.07 -9.75
C GLU A 133 -18.33 13.51 -9.64
N PRO A 134 -18.71 12.55 -10.51
CA PRO A 134 -19.95 11.82 -10.35
C PRO A 134 -19.90 10.97 -9.07
N LYS A 135 -21.08 10.74 -8.47
CA LYS A 135 -21.21 9.77 -7.37
C LYS A 135 -20.94 8.37 -7.90
N ILE A 136 -20.31 7.54 -7.06
CA ILE A 136 -20.08 6.14 -7.37
C ILE A 136 -21.44 5.41 -7.38
N PRO A 137 -21.83 4.74 -8.49
CA PRO A 137 -23.05 3.95 -8.53
C PRO A 137 -22.98 2.77 -7.55
N GLN A 138 -24.06 2.49 -6.83
CA GLN A 138 -24.09 1.38 -5.87
C GLN A 138 -23.85 0.02 -6.54
N ASP A 139 -24.41 -0.17 -7.74
CA ASP A 139 -24.19 -1.38 -8.54
C ASP A 139 -22.71 -1.59 -8.88
N LEU A 140 -21.94 -0.52 -9.06
CA LEU A 140 -20.50 -0.62 -9.29
C LEU A 140 -19.80 -1.18 -8.05
N ILE A 141 -20.18 -0.71 -6.86
CA ILE A 141 -19.62 -1.18 -5.59
C ILE A 141 -19.94 -2.67 -5.42
N ASP A 142 -21.19 -3.08 -5.61
CA ASP A 142 -21.61 -4.46 -5.41
C ASP A 142 -20.96 -5.41 -6.41
N ASN A 143 -20.84 -5.01 -7.69
CA ASN A 143 -20.15 -5.79 -8.71
C ASN A 143 -18.64 -5.92 -8.45
N VAL A 144 -17.96 -4.83 -8.08
CA VAL A 144 -16.53 -4.85 -7.75
C VAL A 144 -16.26 -5.75 -6.53
N VAL A 145 -17.13 -5.70 -5.52
CA VAL A 145 -17.04 -6.54 -4.33
C VAL A 145 -17.29 -8.01 -4.65
N ALA A 146 -18.25 -8.32 -5.52
CA ALA A 146 -18.57 -9.69 -5.94
C ALA A 146 -17.43 -10.34 -6.74
N VAL A 147 -16.75 -9.56 -7.59
CA VAL A 147 -15.61 -10.03 -8.40
C VAL A 147 -14.32 -10.16 -7.57
N SER A 148 -14.23 -9.48 -6.43
CA SER A 148 -13.06 -9.52 -5.56
C SER A 148 -12.96 -10.85 -4.80
N VAL A 149 -12.02 -11.70 -5.22
CA VAL A 149 -11.71 -12.97 -4.55
C VAL A 149 -11.35 -12.80 -3.08
N VAL A 150 -11.93 -13.63 -2.21
CA VAL A 150 -11.56 -13.77 -0.78
C VAL A 150 -10.10 -14.20 -0.71
N SER A 151 -9.21 -13.26 -0.42
CA SER A 151 -7.75 -13.47 -0.50
C SER A 151 -7.20 -14.26 0.69
N LEU A 152 -7.59 -15.54 0.86
CA LEU A 152 -6.85 -16.49 1.70
C LEU A 152 -5.39 -16.65 1.20
N VAL A 153 -5.18 -16.48 -0.11
CA VAL A 153 -3.87 -16.48 -0.77
C VAL A 153 -3.01 -15.27 -0.36
N SER A 154 -3.59 -14.12 0.01
CA SER A 154 -2.80 -12.91 0.32
C SER A 154 -2.17 -12.92 1.71
N TRP A 155 -2.72 -13.69 2.67
CA TRP A 155 -2.11 -13.88 3.99
C TRP A 155 -0.98 -14.91 3.92
N MET A 156 -1.17 -15.98 3.14
CA MET A 156 -0.12 -16.99 2.92
C MET A 156 1.03 -16.42 2.08
N ALA A 157 0.74 -15.65 1.02
CA ALA A 157 1.77 -15.03 0.18
C ALA A 157 2.66 -14.04 0.94
N GLY A 158 2.14 -13.26 1.88
CA GLY A 158 2.97 -12.32 2.67
C GLY A 158 3.98 -13.01 3.60
N ILE A 159 3.63 -14.19 4.11
CA ILE A 159 4.54 -15.03 4.91
C ILE A 159 5.53 -15.73 3.97
N TYR A 160 5.07 -16.32 2.87
CA TYR A 160 5.93 -17.00 1.90
C TYR A 160 6.90 -16.06 1.15
N GLU A 161 6.51 -14.83 0.80
CA GLU A 161 7.38 -13.84 0.13
C GLU A 161 8.52 -13.37 1.05
N SER A 162 8.26 -13.24 2.35
CA SER A 162 9.29 -12.92 3.35
C SER A 162 10.35 -14.03 3.47
N PHE A 163 9.94 -15.29 3.34
CA PHE A 163 10.86 -16.44 3.32
C PHE A 163 11.51 -16.67 1.95
N ALA A 164 10.81 -16.40 0.84
CA ALA A 164 11.31 -16.58 -0.52
C ALA A 164 12.35 -15.52 -0.89
N LEU A 165 12.20 -14.26 -0.46
CA LEU A 165 13.22 -13.23 -0.63
C LEU A 165 14.48 -13.55 0.18
N MET A 166 14.33 -14.14 1.36
CA MET A 166 15.46 -14.60 2.16
C MET A 166 16.20 -15.78 1.50
N TYR A 167 15.48 -16.72 0.87
CA TYR A 167 16.05 -17.85 0.12
C TYR A 167 16.72 -17.41 -1.18
N TYR A 168 16.12 -16.48 -1.92
CA TYR A 168 16.65 -15.97 -3.18
C TYR A 168 17.93 -15.14 -2.95
N PHE A 169 18.00 -14.35 -1.87
CA PHE A 169 19.22 -13.63 -1.49
C PHE A 169 20.35 -14.56 -1.02
N TYR A 170 20.03 -15.64 -0.29
CA TYR A 170 21.03 -16.63 0.14
C TYR A 170 21.65 -17.38 -1.04
N SER A 171 20.89 -17.58 -2.13
CA SER A 171 21.36 -18.25 -3.34
C SER A 171 22.17 -17.35 -4.30
N VAL A 172 22.07 -16.02 -4.17
CA VAL A 172 22.76 -15.07 -5.07
C VAL A 172 24.02 -14.48 -4.42
N CYS A 173 24.10 -14.49 -3.08
CA CYS A 173 25.25 -13.99 -2.32
C CYS A 173 26.09 -15.09 -1.63
N GLY A 174 25.82 -16.37 -1.93
CA GLY A 174 26.58 -17.53 -1.46
C GLY A 174 27.46 -18.12 -2.57
#